data_AF-A0AAW9IKA3-F1
#
_entry.id   AF-A0AAW9IKA3-F1
#
_cell.length_a   1.000
_cell.length_b   1.000
_cell.length_c   1.000
_cell.angle_alpha   90.00
_cell.angle_beta   90.00
_cell.angle_gamma   90.00
#
_symmetry.space_group_name_H-M   'P 1'
#
loop_
_entity.id
_entity.type
_entity.pdbx_description
1 polymer ?
#
loop_
_entity_poly.entity_id
_entity_poly.type
_entity_poly.pdbx_seq_one_letter_code
_entity_poly.pdbx_strand_id
1 'polypeptide(L)'
;GKTYAMLDAAHAAKKAGIDVVVGYIEPHTRPETLALLDGLELLPKLEVKYKGITLNEFDLDGALKRKPELILVDELAHTNAIGLRHKKRYSDIDELLNAGIDVYTTVNVQHIESLNDIIASITNVVVKERVPDRFFNEASQVEIIDIEPSDLID
;
A
#
# COMPACT_ATOMS: atom_id res chain seq x y z
N GLY A 1 -10.68 -7.11 2.11
CA GLY A 1 -10.93 -6.13 3.18
C GLY A 1 -10.01 -4.92 3.13
N LYS A 2 -8.70 -5.09 3.29
CA LYS A 2 -7.73 -3.98 3.49
C LYS A 2 -7.86 -2.80 2.53
N THR A 3 -7.75 -3.03 1.22
CA THR A 3 -7.85 -1.96 0.21
C THR A 3 -9.20 -1.25 0.22
N TYR A 4 -10.29 -1.99 0.49
CA TYR A 4 -11.62 -1.41 0.64
C TYR A 4 -11.69 -0.48 1.84
N ALA A 5 -11.25 -0.94 3.02
CA ALA A 5 -11.24 -0.13 4.24
C ALA A 5 -10.37 1.14 4.07
N MET A 6 -9.21 0.99 3.43
CA MET A 6 -8.34 2.12 3.10
C MET A 6 -9.02 3.15 2.19
N LEU A 7 -9.73 2.71 1.15
CA LEU A 7 -10.48 3.60 0.25
C LEU A 7 -11.68 4.26 0.94
N ASP A 8 -12.39 3.54 1.81
CA ASP A 8 -13.49 4.10 2.60
C ASP A 8 -13.01 5.18 3.57
N ALA A 9 -11.89 4.93 4.28
CA ALA A 9 -11.24 5.92 5.13
C ALA A 9 -10.78 7.16 4.35
N ALA A 10 -10.25 6.97 3.13
CA ALA A 10 -9.88 8.06 2.25
C ALA A 10 -11.07 8.93 1.82
N HIS A 11 -12.23 8.33 1.56
CA HIS A 11 -13.47 9.08 1.30
C HIS A 11 -13.91 9.89 2.51
N ALA A 12 -13.78 9.34 3.72
CA ALA A 12 -14.09 10.07 4.95
C ALA A 12 -13.15 11.28 5.13
N ALA A 13 -11.83 11.09 4.94
CA ALA A 13 -10.84 12.17 4.98
C ALA A 13 -11.13 13.25 3.94
N LYS A 14 -11.44 12.87 2.69
CA LYS A 14 -11.82 13.81 1.64
C LYS A 14 -13.09 14.59 1.97
N LYS A 15 -14.11 13.95 2.53
CA LYS A 15 -15.34 14.62 3.00
C LYS A 15 -15.06 15.60 4.15
N ALA A 16 -14.04 15.34 4.95
CA ALA A 16 -13.56 16.26 5.99
C ALA A 16 -12.72 17.42 5.43
N GLY A 17 -12.48 17.46 4.12
CA GLY A 17 -11.78 18.55 3.43
C GLY A 17 -10.28 18.34 3.25
N ILE A 18 -9.75 17.15 3.56
CA ILE A 18 -8.33 16.82 3.34
C ILE A 18 -8.05 16.66 1.83
N ASP A 19 -6.92 17.18 1.36
CA ASP A 19 -6.41 16.92 0.00
C ASP A 19 -5.90 15.47 -0.13
N VAL A 20 -6.77 14.59 -0.65
CA VAL A 20 -6.50 13.15 -0.78
C VAL A 20 -6.22 12.76 -2.23
N VAL A 21 -5.11 12.04 -2.43
CA VAL A 21 -4.67 11.51 -3.72
C VAL A 21 -4.43 9.99 -3.64
N VAL A 22 -4.80 9.26 -4.68
CA VAL A 22 -4.48 7.85 -4.86
C VAL A 22 -3.14 7.74 -5.61
N GLY A 23 -2.11 7.24 -4.93
CA GLY A 23 -0.80 6.98 -5.52
C GLY A 23 -0.71 5.63 -6.21
N TYR A 24 -1.01 4.56 -5.47
CA TYR A 24 -1.01 3.20 -6.02
C TYR A 24 -2.05 2.33 -5.32
N ILE A 25 -2.81 1.59 -6.12
CA ILE A 25 -3.78 0.58 -5.66
C ILE A 25 -3.57 -0.67 -6.51
N GLU A 26 -3.54 -1.81 -5.82
CA GLU A 26 -3.28 -3.09 -6.46
C GLU A 26 -4.40 -3.47 -7.44
N PRO A 27 -4.10 -3.78 -8.73
CA PRO A 27 -5.11 -4.05 -9.74
C PRO A 27 -5.98 -5.28 -9.48
N HIS A 28 -5.52 -6.22 -8.65
CA HIS A 28 -6.22 -7.47 -8.33
C HIS A 28 -7.36 -7.31 -7.32
N THR A 29 -7.71 -6.08 -6.97
CA THR A 29 -8.80 -5.80 -6.03
C THR A 29 -10.17 -6.04 -6.68
N ARG A 30 -11.16 -6.46 -5.88
CA ARG A 30 -12.53 -6.75 -6.34
C ARG A 30 -13.16 -5.54 -7.05
N PRO A 31 -14.03 -5.75 -8.07
CA PRO A 31 -14.66 -4.65 -8.81
C PRO A 31 -15.40 -3.63 -7.92
N GLU A 32 -16.09 -4.10 -6.86
CA GLU A 32 -16.74 -3.21 -5.89
C GLU A 32 -15.77 -2.26 -5.18
N THR A 33 -14.52 -2.68 -4.98
CA THR A 33 -13.50 -1.88 -4.32
C THR A 33 -12.88 -0.90 -5.30
N LEU A 34 -12.69 -1.31 -6.57
CA LEU A 34 -12.23 -0.40 -7.62
C LEU A 34 -13.24 0.72 -7.89
N ALA A 35 -14.54 0.46 -7.71
CA ALA A 35 -15.57 1.50 -7.79
C ALA A 35 -15.40 2.60 -6.72
N LEU A 36 -14.75 2.32 -5.59
CA LEU A 36 -14.41 3.35 -4.59
C LEU A 36 -13.29 4.29 -5.03
N LEU A 37 -12.63 4.04 -6.16
CA LEU A 37 -11.70 5.00 -6.75
C LEU A 37 -12.44 6.21 -7.33
N ASP A 38 -13.71 6.05 -7.72
CA ASP A 38 -14.52 7.12 -8.25
C ASP A 38 -14.67 8.24 -7.22
N GLY A 39 -14.35 9.46 -7.64
CA GLY A 39 -14.38 10.63 -6.76
C GLY A 39 -13.08 10.87 -5.99
N LEU A 40 -12.04 10.06 -6.16
CA LEU A 40 -10.68 10.36 -5.69
C LEU A 40 -9.79 10.84 -6.86
N GLU A 41 -8.78 11.66 -6.59
CA GLU A 41 -7.77 12.03 -7.59
C GLU A 41 -6.77 10.87 -7.72
N LEU A 42 -6.44 10.44 -8.93
CA LEU A 42 -5.47 9.37 -9.17
C LEU A 42 -4.20 9.91 -9.81
N LEU A 43 -3.04 9.55 -9.27
CA LEU A 43 -1.77 9.77 -9.94
C LEU A 43 -1.59 8.78 -11.09
N PRO A 44 -0.90 9.21 -12.18
CA PRO A 44 -0.45 8.28 -13.21
C PRO A 44 0.46 7.21 -12.61
N LYS A 45 0.34 5.98 -13.14
CA LYS A 45 1.25 4.88 -12.80
C LYS A 45 2.51 4.97 -13.66
N LEU A 46 3.64 4.51 -13.14
CA LEU A 46 4.85 4.29 -13.93
C LEU A 46 4.79 2.91 -14.59
N GLU A 47 4.96 2.87 -15.90
CA GLU A 47 5.10 1.61 -16.63
C GLU A 47 6.58 1.21 -16.75
N VAL A 48 6.95 0.09 -16.11
CA VAL A 48 8.32 -0.44 -16.13
C VAL A 48 8.35 -1.76 -16.88
N LYS A 49 9.10 -1.83 -17.99
CA LYS A 49 9.29 -3.07 -18.75
C LYS A 49 10.35 -3.96 -18.08
N TYR A 50 9.97 -5.15 -17.67
CA TYR A 50 10.86 -6.13 -17.04
C TYR A 50 10.61 -7.53 -17.58
N LYS A 51 11.66 -8.20 -18.10
CA LYS A 51 11.60 -9.58 -18.62
C LYS A 51 10.43 -9.84 -19.58
N GLY A 52 10.07 -8.86 -20.40
CA GLY A 52 9.00 -8.98 -21.41
C GLY A 52 7.57 -8.73 -20.88
N ILE A 53 7.41 -8.38 -19.59
CA ILE A 53 6.14 -7.90 -19.02
C ILE A 53 6.22 -6.40 -18.69
N THR A 54 5.08 -5.72 -18.70
CA THR A 54 4.96 -4.34 -18.22
C THR A 54 4.45 -4.38 -16.78
N LEU A 55 5.24 -3.86 -15.85
CA LEU A 55 4.88 -3.70 -14.45
C LEU A 55 4.33 -2.27 -14.26
N ASN A 56 3.27 -2.15 -13.47
CA ASN A 56 2.78 -0.86 -13.03
C ASN A 56 3.38 -0.56 -11.66
N GLU A 57 3.98 0.61 -11.51
CA GLU A 57 4.63 1.04 -10.28
C GLU A 57 4.13 2.42 -9.83
N PHE A 58 4.38 2.70 -8.56
CA PHE A 58 4.05 3.97 -7.94
C PHE A 58 4.96 5.09 -8.45
N ASP A 59 4.37 6.22 -8.88
CA ASP A 59 5.11 7.43 -9.26
C ASP A 59 5.46 8.29 -8.03
N LEU A 60 6.53 7.90 -7.33
CA LEU A 60 7.02 8.64 -6.15
C LEU A 60 7.36 10.10 -6.49
N ASP A 61 8.01 10.36 -7.63
CA ASP A 61 8.41 11.71 -8.02
C ASP A 61 7.19 12.58 -8.36
N GLY A 62 6.20 11.99 -9.05
CA GLY A 62 4.90 12.62 -9.27
C GLY A 62 4.19 12.96 -7.97
N ALA A 63 4.19 12.04 -6.99
CA ALA A 63 3.58 12.25 -5.68
C ALA A 63 4.26 13.37 -4.88
N LEU A 64 5.60 13.36 -4.80
CA LEU A 64 6.37 14.40 -4.10
C LEU A 64 6.17 15.78 -4.73
N LYS A 65 6.05 15.84 -6.06
CA LYS A 65 5.76 17.08 -6.79
C LYS A 65 4.34 17.57 -6.56
N ARG A 66 3.35 16.66 -6.52
CA ARG A 66 1.94 16.98 -6.25
C ARG A 66 1.70 17.40 -4.81
N LYS A 67 2.48 16.85 -3.87
CA LYS A 67 2.47 17.14 -2.43
C LYS A 67 1.06 17.24 -1.83
N PRO A 68 0.26 16.16 -1.89
CA PRO A 68 -1.04 16.12 -1.23
C PRO A 68 -0.89 16.13 0.30
N GLU A 69 -1.98 16.39 1.02
CA GLU A 69 -2.00 16.19 2.47
C GLU A 69 -1.99 14.70 2.81
N LEU A 70 -2.77 13.89 2.08
CA LEU A 70 -2.85 12.44 2.25
C LEU A 70 -2.70 11.71 0.91
N ILE A 71 -1.87 10.66 0.89
CA ILE A 71 -1.73 9.76 -0.25
C ILE A 71 -1.97 8.29 0.09
N LEU A 72 -2.69 7.58 -0.79
CA LEU A 72 -2.95 6.15 -0.68
C LEU A 72 -1.90 5.37 -1.46
N VAL A 73 -1.18 4.47 -0.80
CA VAL A 73 -0.13 3.64 -1.40
C VAL A 73 -0.26 2.21 -0.89
N ASP A 74 -0.89 1.33 -1.68
CA ASP A 74 -1.13 -0.06 -1.30
C ASP A 74 0.16 -0.91 -1.27
N GLU A 75 0.10 -2.04 -0.57
CA GLU A 75 1.17 -3.05 -0.45
C GLU A 75 2.52 -2.51 0.07
N LEU A 76 2.56 -2.10 1.34
CA LEU A 76 3.78 -1.64 2.03
C LEU A 76 4.98 -2.58 1.84
N ALA A 77 4.71 -3.88 1.78
CA ALA A 77 5.73 -4.93 1.64
C ALA A 77 6.26 -5.12 0.22
N HIS A 78 5.74 -4.42 -0.79
CA HIS A 78 6.10 -4.60 -2.20
C HIS A 78 7.60 -4.38 -2.45
N THR A 79 8.18 -5.20 -3.33
CA THR A 79 9.50 -4.94 -3.92
C THR A 79 9.35 -4.24 -5.26
N ASN A 80 9.78 -2.98 -5.28
CA ASN A 80 9.74 -2.14 -6.47
C ASN A 80 10.53 -2.75 -7.63
N ALA A 81 10.08 -2.47 -8.85
CA ALA A 81 10.74 -2.87 -10.07
C ALA A 81 12.21 -2.38 -10.13
N ILE A 82 13.06 -3.19 -10.77
CA ILE A 82 14.50 -2.89 -10.91
C ILE A 82 14.69 -1.59 -11.68
N GLY A 83 15.54 -0.70 -11.16
CA GLY A 83 15.87 0.59 -11.78
C GLY A 83 15.10 1.79 -11.21
N LEU A 84 14.12 1.56 -10.34
CA LEU A 84 13.49 2.62 -9.55
C LEU A 84 14.41 3.10 -8.41
N ARG A 85 14.12 4.30 -7.89
CA ARG A 85 14.91 4.99 -6.87
C ARG A 85 15.14 4.11 -5.64
N HIS A 86 14.07 3.50 -5.13
CA HIS A 86 14.10 2.62 -3.98
C HIS A 86 13.77 1.18 -4.37
N LYS A 87 14.39 0.23 -3.66
CA LYS A 87 14.13 -1.21 -3.84
C LYS A 87 12.79 -1.65 -3.22
N LYS A 88 12.28 -0.91 -2.23
CA LYS A 88 11.13 -1.31 -1.41
C LYS A 88 10.15 -0.15 -1.29
N ARG A 89 8.85 -0.45 -1.41
CA ARG A 89 7.79 0.55 -1.33
C ARG A 89 7.75 1.27 0.00
N TYR A 90 8.06 0.58 1.10
CA TYR A 90 8.19 1.21 2.41
C TYR A 90 9.23 2.35 2.43
N SER A 91 10.27 2.31 1.58
CA SER A 91 11.25 3.41 1.46
C SER A 91 10.72 4.58 0.64
N ASP A 92 9.84 4.33 -0.34
CA ASP A 92 9.08 5.41 -0.99
C ASP A 92 8.18 6.12 0.04
N ILE A 93 7.53 5.33 0.90
CA ILE A 93 6.67 5.83 1.99
C ILE A 93 7.46 6.65 3.01
N ASP A 94 8.66 6.20 3.43
CA ASP A 94 9.53 7.02 4.28
C ASP A 94 9.83 8.39 3.63
N GLU A 95 10.09 8.43 2.32
CA GLU A 95 10.39 9.69 1.62
C GLU A 95 9.16 10.62 1.58
N LEU A 96 7.96 10.07 1.38
CA LEU A 96 6.70 10.83 1.47
C LEU A 96 6.48 11.41 2.88
N LEU A 97 6.64 10.57 3.92
CA LEU A 97 6.49 11.00 5.32
C LEU A 97 7.52 12.08 5.68
N ASN A 98 8.77 11.94 5.23
CA ASN A 98 9.81 12.96 5.42
C ASN A 98 9.50 14.28 4.69
N ALA A 99 8.72 14.24 3.61
CA ALA A 99 8.23 15.42 2.91
C ALA A 99 6.99 16.06 3.58
N GLY A 100 6.48 15.45 4.65
CA GLY A 100 5.29 15.89 5.39
C GLY A 100 3.98 15.51 4.71
N ILE A 101 3.97 14.42 3.94
CA ILE A 101 2.77 13.87 3.29
C ILE A 101 2.30 12.68 4.12
N ASP A 102 1.05 12.70 4.60
CA ASP A 102 0.48 11.56 5.31
C ASP A 102 0.22 10.40 4.33
N VAL A 103 0.40 9.17 4.80
CA VAL A 103 0.27 7.97 3.95
C VAL A 103 -0.68 6.97 4.57
N TYR A 104 -1.68 6.56 3.80
CA TYR A 104 -2.45 5.34 4.07
C TYR A 104 -1.90 4.20 3.22
N THR A 105 -1.65 3.06 3.84
CA THR A 105 -1.09 1.87 3.19
C THR A 105 -1.73 0.61 3.73
N THR A 106 -1.49 -0.52 3.07
CA THR A 106 -1.91 -1.82 3.58
C THR A 106 -0.76 -2.81 3.62
N VAL A 107 -0.81 -3.74 4.57
CA VAL A 107 0.17 -4.80 4.73
C VAL A 107 -0.50 -6.05 5.30
N ASN A 108 -0.06 -7.24 4.88
CA ASN A 108 -0.41 -8.47 5.57
C ASN A 108 0.61 -8.76 6.67
N VAL A 109 0.14 -9.27 7.81
CA VAL A 109 0.97 -9.58 8.98
C VAL A 109 2.15 -10.51 8.68
N GLN A 110 2.02 -11.39 7.70
CA GLN A 110 3.08 -12.30 7.25
C GLN A 110 4.35 -11.61 6.71
N HIS A 111 4.24 -10.33 6.34
CA HIS A 111 5.38 -9.55 5.85
C HIS A 111 6.15 -8.85 6.97
N ILE A 112 5.61 -8.78 8.19
CA ILE A 112 6.30 -8.16 9.32
C ILE A 112 7.46 -9.05 9.77
N GLU A 113 8.66 -8.49 9.88
CA GLU A 113 9.90 -9.24 10.12
C GLU A 113 9.81 -10.12 11.38
N SER A 114 9.35 -9.59 12.52
CA SER A 114 9.22 -10.38 13.76
C SER A 114 8.20 -11.52 13.69
N LEU A 115 7.21 -11.45 12.79
CA LEU A 115 6.11 -12.41 12.69
C LEU A 115 6.32 -13.43 11.57
N ASN A 116 7.24 -13.14 10.65
CA ASN A 116 7.48 -13.96 9.47
C ASN A 116 7.85 -15.40 9.81
N ASP A 117 8.78 -15.62 10.74
CA ASP A 117 9.28 -16.95 11.08
C ASP A 117 8.21 -17.79 11.78
N ILE A 118 7.40 -17.16 12.64
CA ILE A 118 6.28 -17.81 13.33
C ILE A 118 5.22 -18.25 12.30
N ILE A 119 4.84 -17.35 11.40
CA ILE A 119 3.81 -17.63 10.37
C ILE A 119 4.32 -18.69 9.38
N ALA A 120 5.59 -18.64 9.00
CA ALA A 120 6.20 -19.65 8.13
C ALA A 120 6.20 -21.04 8.80
N SER A 121 6.41 -21.12 10.11
CA SER A 121 6.37 -22.40 10.85
C SER A 121 4.98 -23.03 10.91
N ILE A 122 3.92 -22.21 10.87
CA ILE A 122 2.53 -22.66 10.92
C ILE A 122 2.02 -23.00 9.52
N THR A 123 2.32 -22.16 8.54
CA THR A 123 1.76 -22.27 7.18
C THR A 123 2.64 -23.06 6.20
N ASN A 124 3.90 -23.32 6.56
CA ASN A 124 4.96 -23.82 5.67
C ASN A 124 5.20 -22.92 4.42
N VAL A 125 4.70 -21.69 4.42
CA VAL A 125 4.90 -20.72 3.35
C VAL A 125 5.96 -19.69 3.77
N VAL A 126 7.04 -19.62 3.00
CA VAL A 126 8.12 -18.64 3.24
C VAL A 126 7.86 -17.38 2.42
N VAL A 127 7.56 -16.29 3.11
CA VAL A 127 7.34 -14.98 2.48
C VAL A 127 8.67 -14.23 2.40
N LYS A 128 9.10 -13.93 1.16
CA LYS A 128 10.39 -13.26 0.88
C LYS A 128 10.34 -11.75 1.07
N GLU A 129 9.18 -11.16 0.80
CA GLU A 129 8.97 -9.72 0.97
C GLU A 129 8.70 -9.41 2.43
N ARG A 130 9.59 -8.60 3.00
CA ARG A 130 9.58 -8.25 4.42
C ARG A 130 9.50 -6.75 4.62
N VAL A 131 8.89 -6.35 5.74
CA VAL A 131 8.75 -4.97 6.21
C VAL A 131 9.31 -4.89 7.63
N PRO A 132 10.21 -3.93 7.91
CA PRO A 132 10.72 -3.71 9.24
C PRO A 132 9.61 -3.41 10.25
N ASP A 133 9.70 -3.98 11.44
CA ASP A 133 8.74 -3.79 12.54
C ASP A 133 8.45 -2.32 12.87
N ARG A 134 9.42 -1.41 12.64
CA ARG A 134 9.24 0.02 12.92
C ARG A 134 8.03 0.62 12.21
N PHE A 135 7.69 0.18 10.99
CA PHE A 135 6.53 0.72 10.28
C PHE A 135 5.21 0.40 11.00
N PHE A 136 5.16 -0.74 11.71
CA PHE A 136 4.02 -1.08 12.55
C PHE A 136 4.06 -0.30 13.87
N ASN A 137 5.24 -0.21 14.50
CA ASN A 137 5.39 0.42 15.82
C ASN A 137 5.29 1.95 15.82
N GLU A 138 5.66 2.60 14.72
CA GLU A 138 5.69 4.06 14.56
C GLU A 138 4.45 4.59 13.83
N ALA A 139 3.60 3.71 13.30
CA ALA A 139 2.35 4.11 12.68
C ALA A 139 1.46 4.88 13.66
N SER A 140 0.99 6.06 13.26
CA SER A 140 0.11 6.88 14.11
C SER A 140 -1.25 6.21 14.36
N GLN A 141 -1.69 5.37 13.43
CA GLN A 141 -2.90 4.56 13.55
C GLN A 141 -2.69 3.23 12.84
N VAL A 142 -3.20 2.16 13.45
CA VAL A 142 -3.25 0.82 12.86
C VAL A 142 -4.68 0.32 12.96
N GLU A 143 -5.24 -0.08 11.81
CA GLU A 143 -6.54 -0.72 11.74
C GLU A 143 -6.36 -2.19 11.36
N ILE A 144 -6.87 -3.10 12.20
CA ILE A 144 -6.81 -4.53 11.95
C ILE A 144 -8.06 -4.94 11.19
N ILE A 145 -7.87 -5.38 9.96
CA ILE A 145 -8.94 -5.91 9.12
C ILE A 145 -8.95 -7.43 9.26
N ASP A 146 -9.87 -7.92 10.08
CA ASP A 146 -10.11 -9.35 10.27
C ASP A 146 -11.17 -9.87 9.31
N ILE A 147 -11.04 -11.14 8.93
CA ILE A 147 -12.01 -11.87 8.12
C ILE A 147 -12.02 -13.31 8.58
N GLU A 148 -13.22 -13.85 8.82
CA GLU A 148 -13.36 -15.25 9.21
C GLU A 148 -12.79 -16.14 8.08
N PRO A 149 -12.00 -17.18 8.41
CA PRO A 149 -11.39 -18.04 7.39
C PRO A 149 -12.39 -18.65 6.40
N SER A 150 -13.63 -18.89 6.83
CA SER A 150 -14.72 -19.37 5.97
C SER A 150 -15.04 -18.40 4.84
N ASP A 151 -14.87 -17.10 5.06
CA ASP A 151 -15.24 -16.04 4.13
C ASP A 151 -14.11 -15.71 3.14
N LEU A 152 -12.94 -16.33 3.32
CA LEU A 152 -11.77 -16.18 2.46
C LEU A 152 -11.71 -17.20 1.31
N ILE A 153 -12.50 -18.28 1.39
CA ILE A 153 -12.41 -19.46 0.50
C ILE A 153 -13.31 -19.34 -0.73
N ASP A 154 -14.23 -18.36 -0.76
CA ASP A 154 -15.17 -18.13 -1.87
C ASP A 154 -14.74 -17.00 -2.84
#